data_AF-A0A9D6A163-F1
#
_entry.id   AF-A0A9D6A163-F1
#
_cell.length_a   1.000
_cell.length_b   1.000
_cell.length_c   1.000
_cell.angle_alpha   90.00
_cell.angle_beta   90.00
_cell.angle_gamma   90.00
#
_symmetry.space_group_name_H-M   'P 1'
#
loop_
_entity.id
_entity.type
_entity.pdbx_description
1 polymer ?
#
loop_
_entity_poly.entity_id
_entity_poly.type
_entity_poly.pdbx_seq_one_letter_code
_entity_poly.pdbx_strand_id
1 'polypeptide(L)'
;MINSDYSKAYSEVLEIISALPRSEYNKIPIKYIEYLEENADRSEGFKYNIGLPFDRQNVSEEAKDVLSVIYRLFLADNETKKHLSNVDRGLISDIKKCNENEIRKEEEPKYRQLTKTAIMVVKKPTLFKRFVNKLKKWFRF
;
A
#
# COMPACT_ATOMS: atom_id res chain seq x y z
N MET A 1 5.32 13.10 -9.94
CA MET A 1 5.98 11.79 -10.05
C MET A 1 6.67 11.56 -8.72
N ILE A 2 6.37 10.47 -8.02
CA ILE A 2 7.04 10.15 -6.75
C ILE A 2 8.52 9.88 -7.10
N ASN A 3 9.40 10.78 -6.66
CA ASN A 3 10.82 10.84 -7.08
C ASN A 3 11.74 10.03 -6.15
N SER A 4 11.16 9.08 -5.41
CA SER A 4 11.85 7.99 -4.70
C SER A 4 11.28 6.71 -5.29
N ASP A 5 12.13 5.86 -5.87
CA ASP A 5 11.64 4.67 -6.55
C ASP A 5 11.07 3.67 -5.52
N TYR A 6 9.75 3.69 -5.33
CA TYR A 6 9.02 2.75 -4.47
C TYR A 6 9.10 1.31 -5.01
N SER A 7 9.80 1.06 -6.11
CA SER A 7 9.98 -0.26 -6.69
C SER A 7 10.50 -1.30 -5.68
N LYS A 8 11.47 -0.95 -4.84
CA LYS A 8 11.96 -1.85 -3.78
C LYS A 8 10.91 -2.10 -2.70
N ALA A 9 10.26 -1.02 -2.25
CA ALA A 9 9.19 -1.10 -1.26
C ALA A 9 8.02 -1.97 -1.75
N TYR A 10 7.70 -1.92 -3.04
CA TYR A 10 6.67 -2.77 -3.63
C TYR A 10 7.06 -4.25 -3.59
N SER A 11 8.33 -4.60 -3.78
CA SER A 11 8.82 -5.97 -3.60
C SER A 11 8.65 -6.45 -2.16
N GLU A 12 9.00 -5.62 -1.17
CA GLU A 12 8.80 -5.95 0.24
C GLU A 12 7.31 -6.13 0.58
N VAL A 13 6.47 -5.21 0.10
CA VAL A 13 5.01 -5.25 0.30
C VAL A 13 4.43 -6.53 -0.28
N LEU A 14 4.81 -6.90 -1.50
CA LEU A 14 4.35 -8.13 -2.15
C LEU A 14 4.68 -9.38 -1.33
N GLU A 15 5.89 -9.42 -0.74
CA GLU A 15 6.32 -10.55 0.09
C GLU A 15 5.59 -10.60 1.44
N ILE A 16 5.28 -9.43 2.01
CA ILE A 16 4.52 -9.34 3.27
C ILE A 16 3.06 -9.73 3.06
N ILE A 17 2.41 -9.21 2.01
CA ILE A 17 1.00 -9.52 1.76
C ILE A 17 0.81 -10.98 1.35
N SER A 18 1.79 -11.61 0.69
CA SER A 18 1.70 -13.03 0.31
C SER A 18 1.70 -13.97 1.52
N ALA A 19 2.27 -13.53 2.66
CA ALA A 19 2.25 -14.25 3.92
C ALA A 19 0.94 -14.08 4.73
N LEU A 20 0.02 -13.20 4.31
CA LEU A 20 -1.25 -13.00 5.00
C LEU A 20 -2.17 -14.23 4.90
N PRO A 21 -3.07 -14.44 5.88
CA PRO A 21 -4.16 -15.38 5.72
C PRO A 21 -4.95 -15.11 4.44
N ARG A 22 -5.38 -16.17 3.75
CA ARG A 22 -6.10 -16.06 2.48
C ARG A 22 -7.34 -15.15 2.57
N SER A 23 -8.01 -15.13 3.71
CA SER A 23 -9.16 -14.25 3.97
C SER A 23 -8.81 -12.77 3.92
N GLU A 24 -7.63 -12.37 4.41
CA GLU A 24 -7.14 -10.99 4.38
C GLU A 24 -6.57 -10.64 3.01
N TYR A 25 -5.75 -11.52 2.44
CA TYR A 25 -5.19 -11.32 1.09
C TYR A 25 -6.28 -11.06 0.05
N ASN A 26 -7.38 -11.83 0.08
CA ASN A 26 -8.49 -11.67 -0.86
C ASN A 26 -9.26 -10.36 -0.73
N LYS A 27 -9.10 -9.59 0.36
CA LYS A 27 -9.70 -8.26 0.48
C LYS A 27 -8.97 -7.21 -0.36
N ILE A 28 -7.70 -7.47 -0.70
CA ILE A 28 -6.88 -6.55 -1.50
C ILE A 28 -7.30 -6.70 -2.97
N PRO A 29 -7.69 -5.60 -3.67
CA PRO A 29 -8.07 -5.69 -5.06
C PRO A 29 -6.91 -6.19 -5.93
N ILE A 30 -7.18 -7.21 -6.75
CA ILE A 30 -6.17 -7.82 -7.64
C ILE A 30 -5.46 -6.79 -8.52
N LYS A 31 -6.18 -5.78 -9.01
CA LYS A 31 -5.61 -4.69 -9.82
C LYS A 31 -4.52 -3.90 -9.09
N TYR A 32 -4.65 -3.77 -7.77
CA TYR A 32 -3.64 -3.07 -6.98
C TYR A 32 -2.42 -3.95 -6.75
N ILE A 33 -2.60 -5.26 -6.56
CA ILE A 33 -1.49 -6.22 -6.50
C ILE A 33 -0.72 -6.23 -7.84
N GLU A 34 -1.43 -6.31 -8.97
CA GLU A 34 -0.83 -6.23 -10.31
C GLU A 34 -0.04 -4.93 -10.51
N TYR A 35 -0.57 -3.80 -10.05
CA TYR A 35 0.14 -2.53 -10.10
C TYR A 35 1.46 -2.58 -9.30
N LEU A 36 1.45 -3.15 -8.09
CA LEU A 36 2.68 -3.33 -7.32
C LEU A 36 3.66 -4.24 -8.07
N GLU A 37 3.20 -5.38 -8.60
CA GLU A 37 4.04 -6.34 -9.35
C GLU A 37 4.69 -5.76 -10.62
N GLU A 38 4.00 -4.85 -11.31
CA GLU A 38 4.47 -4.18 -12.53
C GLU A 38 5.51 -3.09 -12.24
N ASN A 39 5.47 -2.50 -11.04
CA ASN A 39 6.36 -1.41 -10.64
C ASN A 39 7.44 -1.85 -9.64
N ALA A 40 7.43 -3.11 -9.19
CA ALA A 40 8.36 -3.65 -8.22
C ALA A 40 9.75 -3.98 -8.83
N ASP A 41 10.81 -3.68 -8.08
CA ASP A 41 12.17 -4.09 -8.42
C ASP A 41 12.43 -5.50 -7.90
N ARG A 42 12.43 -6.47 -8.81
CA ARG A 42 12.58 -7.90 -8.50
C ARG A 42 14.03 -8.33 -8.30
N SER A 43 14.99 -7.42 -8.40
CA SER A 43 16.38 -7.71 -8.06
C SER A 43 16.62 -7.75 -6.55
N GLU A 44 15.68 -7.22 -5.76
CA GLU A 44 15.74 -7.19 -4.30
C GLU A 44 15.42 -8.55 -3.67
N GLY A 45 16.27 -8.96 -2.71
CA GLY A 45 16.20 -10.27 -2.05
C GLY A 45 15.45 -10.29 -0.72
N PHE A 46 14.54 -9.33 -0.47
CA PHE A 46 13.79 -9.26 0.78
C PHE A 46 12.95 -10.53 1.00
N LYS A 47 12.96 -11.06 2.23
CA LYS A 47 12.18 -12.25 2.61
C LYS A 47 11.49 -12.01 3.95
N TYR A 48 10.18 -12.15 3.95
CA TYR A 48 9.39 -12.05 5.17
C TYR A 48 9.45 -13.35 5.98
N ASN A 49 9.70 -13.26 7.29
CA ASN A 49 9.78 -14.40 8.19
C ASN A 49 8.64 -14.41 9.20
N ILE A 50 7.60 -15.22 8.99
CA ILE A 50 6.44 -15.30 9.90
C ILE A 50 6.78 -15.68 11.36
N GLY A 51 7.96 -16.23 11.62
CA GLY A 51 8.45 -16.57 12.97
C GLY A 51 9.05 -15.39 13.75
N LEU A 52 9.23 -14.23 13.10
CA LEU A 52 9.75 -13.01 13.72
C LEU A 52 8.65 -11.94 13.84
N PRO A 53 8.66 -11.12 14.91
CA PRO A 53 7.74 -10.00 15.01
C PRO A 53 8.05 -8.95 13.93
N PHE A 54 7.02 -8.18 13.53
CA PHE A 54 7.08 -7.27 12.37
C PHE A 54 8.20 -6.21 12.48
N ASP A 55 8.45 -5.73 13.70
CA ASP A 55 9.51 -4.76 14.02
C ASP A 55 10.94 -5.29 13.80
N ARG A 56 11.11 -6.62 13.70
CA ARG A 56 12.40 -7.28 13.46
C ARG A 56 12.61 -7.75 12.00
N GLN A 57 11.72 -7.37 11.09
CA GLN A 57 11.76 -7.80 9.68
C GLN A 57 12.59 -6.87 8.79
N ASN A 58 13.11 -5.74 9.32
CA ASN A 58 13.81 -4.70 8.55
C ASN A 58 13.02 -4.17 7.33
N VAL A 59 11.70 -4.00 7.49
CA VAL A 59 10.82 -3.40 6.47
C VAL A 59 11.15 -1.92 6.32
N SER A 60 11.34 -1.46 5.08
CA SER A 60 11.61 -0.05 4.76
C SER A 60 10.44 0.87 5.15
N GLU A 61 10.74 2.14 5.39
CA GLU A 61 9.71 3.13 5.71
C GLU A 61 8.73 3.32 4.54
N GLU A 62 9.23 3.27 3.31
CA GLU A 62 8.41 3.30 2.11
C GLU A 62 7.48 2.08 2.00
N ALA A 63 7.93 0.89 2.38
CA ALA A 63 7.06 -0.29 2.42
C ALA A 63 5.99 -0.16 3.51
N LYS A 64 6.34 0.39 4.69
CA LYS A 64 5.37 0.71 5.75
C LYS A 64 4.33 1.73 5.29
N ASP A 65 4.71 2.74 4.53
CA ASP A 65 3.78 3.71 3.93
C ASP A 65 2.73 3.00 3.06
N VAL A 66 3.17 2.11 2.17
CA VAL A 66 2.28 1.36 1.26
C VAL A 66 1.40 0.38 2.05
N LEU A 67 1.96 -0.34 3.03
CA LEU A 67 1.20 -1.24 3.90
C LEU A 67 0.13 -0.48 4.69
N SER A 68 0.41 0.75 5.13
CA SER A 68 -0.58 1.59 5.83
C SER A 68 -1.79 1.91 4.93
N VAL A 69 -1.56 2.13 3.64
CA VAL A 69 -2.61 2.37 2.63
C VAL A 69 -3.42 1.09 2.40
N ILE A 70 -2.75 -0.06 2.23
CA ILE A 70 -3.42 -1.36 2.10
C ILE A 70 -4.31 -1.65 3.31
N TYR A 71 -3.77 -1.45 4.51
CA TYR A 71 -4.51 -1.68 5.74
C TYR A 71 -5.74 -0.78 5.82
N ARG A 72 -5.57 0.53 5.64
CA ARG A 72 -6.66 1.51 5.77
C ARG A 72 -7.74 1.37 4.70
N LEU A 73 -7.37 1.01 3.47
CA LEU A 73 -8.34 0.89 2.38
C LEU A 73 -9.03 -0.47 2.38
N PHE A 74 -8.28 -1.55 2.54
CA PHE A 74 -8.73 -2.90 2.19
C PHE A 74 -8.88 -3.85 3.37
N LEU A 75 -8.01 -3.79 4.38
CA LEU A 75 -7.98 -4.79 5.45
C LEU A 75 -8.79 -4.39 6.69
N ALA A 76 -8.68 -3.13 7.10
CA ALA A 76 -9.34 -2.60 8.29
C ALA A 76 -10.86 -2.72 8.20
N ASP A 77 -11.50 -3.01 9.33
CA ASP A 77 -12.95 -2.95 9.46
C ASP A 77 -13.45 -1.48 9.55
N ASN A 78 -14.77 -1.30 9.51
CA ASN A 78 -15.39 0.02 9.53
C ASN A 78 -15.19 0.78 10.85
N GLU A 79 -15.13 0.08 11.98
CA GLU A 79 -14.91 0.68 13.29
C GLU A 79 -13.48 1.23 13.38
N THR A 80 -12.50 0.41 12.99
CA THR A 80 -11.10 0.79 12.89
C THR A 80 -10.91 1.97 11.94
N LYS A 81 -11.55 1.97 10.76
CA LYS A 81 -11.51 3.11 9.82
C LYS A 81 -12.06 4.39 10.44
N LYS A 82 -13.18 4.29 11.17
CA LYS A 82 -13.80 5.43 11.86
C LYS A 82 -12.89 5.96 12.97
N HIS A 83 -12.30 5.07 13.76
CA HIS A 83 -11.33 5.42 14.80
C HIS A 83 -10.13 6.18 14.22
N LEU A 84 -9.48 5.61 13.19
CA LEU A 84 -8.34 6.25 12.51
C LEU A 84 -8.72 7.62 11.93
N SER A 85 -9.90 7.75 11.31
CA SER A 85 -10.36 9.05 10.81
C SER A 85 -10.55 10.08 11.93
N ASN A 86 -10.97 9.67 13.12
CA ASN A 86 -11.10 10.57 14.26
C ASN A 86 -9.73 11.00 14.80
N VAL A 87 -8.77 10.07 14.89
CA VAL A 87 -7.37 10.37 15.24
C VAL A 87 -6.77 11.38 14.27
N ASP A 88 -6.93 11.15 12.97
CA ASP A 88 -6.42 12.05 11.92
C ASP A 88 -7.03 13.47 12.06
N ARG A 89 -8.34 13.58 12.37
CA ARG A 89 -9.01 14.87 12.62
C ARG A 89 -8.48 15.56 13.88
N GLY A 90 -8.22 14.81 14.95
CA GLY A 90 -7.65 15.33 16.20
C GLY A 90 -6.28 15.95 15.96
N LEU A 91 -5.38 15.21 15.31
CA LEU A 91 -4.04 15.68 14.94
C LEU A 91 -4.08 16.98 14.11
N ILE A 92 -4.95 17.03 13.09
CA ILE A 92 -5.13 18.25 12.29
C ILE A 92 -5.62 19.41 13.15
N SER A 93 -6.52 19.16 14.10
CA SER A 93 -7.03 20.20 14.99
C SER A 93 -5.95 20.74 15.93
N ASP A 94 -5.06 19.88 16.41
CA ASP A 94 -3.98 20.27 17.31
C ASP A 94 -2.87 21.01 16.57
N ILE A 95 -2.50 20.55 15.37
CA ILE A 95 -1.57 21.26 14.48
C ILE A 95 -2.10 22.67 14.15
N LYS A 96 -3.39 22.81 13.86
CA LYS A 96 -4.01 24.12 13.59
C LYS A 96 -3.96 25.06 14.79
N LYS A 97 -4.13 24.56 16.01
CA LYS A 97 -3.98 25.36 17.23
C LYS A 97 -2.54 25.82 17.44
N CYS A 98 -1.55 25.02 17.00
CA CYS A 98 -0.14 25.37 17.11
C CYS A 98 0.36 26.33 16.01
N ASN A 99 -0.24 26.29 14.80
CA ASN A 99 0.29 26.96 13.60
C ASN A 99 -0.52 28.20 13.16
N GLU A 100 -0.84 29.13 14.06
CA GLU A 100 -1.43 30.44 13.67
C GLU A 100 -0.52 31.27 12.73
N ASN A 101 0.75 30.89 12.52
CA ASN A 101 1.67 31.56 11.61
C ASN A 101 2.35 30.56 10.67
N GLU A 102 2.34 30.87 9.36
CA GLU A 102 3.04 30.20 8.24
C GLU A 102 2.33 29.02 7.54
N ILE A 103 1.40 29.35 6.63
CA ILE A 103 0.96 28.43 5.58
C ILE A 103 1.96 28.49 4.42
N ARG A 104 3.04 27.70 4.51
CA ARG A 104 3.82 27.33 3.31
C ARG A 104 2.97 26.39 2.45
N LYS A 105 2.99 26.58 1.14
CA LYS A 105 2.33 25.69 0.17
C LYS A 105 2.93 24.29 0.31
N GLU A 106 2.25 23.45 1.07
CA GLU A 106 2.70 22.11 1.43
C GLU A 106 2.54 21.20 0.22
N GLU A 107 3.62 20.51 -0.18
CA GLU A 107 3.51 19.40 -1.11
C GLU A 107 2.54 18.36 -0.51
N GLU A 108 1.65 17.80 -1.34
CA GLU A 108 0.70 16.80 -0.87
C GLU A 108 1.44 15.69 -0.11
N PRO A 109 1.06 15.35 1.13
CA PRO A 109 1.79 14.37 1.93
C PRO A 109 1.83 13.02 1.20
N LYS A 110 2.96 12.30 1.26
CA LYS A 110 3.21 11.02 0.57
C LYS A 110 2.02 10.06 0.69
N TYR A 111 1.47 9.91 1.90
CA TYR A 111 0.28 9.09 2.17
C TYR A 111 -0.94 9.43 1.29
N ARG A 112 -1.25 10.72 1.09
CA ARG A 112 -2.37 11.13 0.23
C ARG A 112 -2.11 10.77 -1.23
N GLN A 113 -0.87 10.93 -1.68
CA GLN A 113 -0.48 10.54 -3.04
C GLN A 113 -0.64 9.03 -3.25
N LEU A 114 -0.12 8.21 -2.33
CA LEU A 114 -0.25 6.74 -2.38
C LEU A 114 -1.71 6.29 -2.35
N THR A 115 -2.52 6.88 -1.46
CA THR A 115 -3.95 6.59 -1.35
C THR A 115 -4.69 6.93 -2.65
N LYS A 116 -4.42 8.10 -3.24
CA LYS A 116 -5.02 8.51 -4.51
C LYS A 116 -4.63 7.54 -5.64
N THR A 117 -3.36 7.15 -5.72
CA THR A 117 -2.87 6.16 -6.69
C THR A 117 -3.59 4.83 -6.53
N ALA A 118 -3.68 4.29 -5.32
CA ALA A 118 -4.39 3.04 -5.05
C ALA A 118 -5.86 3.10 -5.51
N ILE A 119 -6.58 4.17 -5.16
CA ILE A 119 -7.97 4.36 -5.58
C ILE A 119 -8.11 4.45 -7.10
N MET A 120 -7.23 5.19 -7.78
CA MET A 120 -7.25 5.32 -9.25
C MET A 120 -6.98 3.98 -9.95
N VAL A 121 -5.99 3.22 -9.48
CA VAL A 121 -5.64 1.90 -10.02
C VAL A 121 -6.82 0.94 -9.93
N VAL A 122 -7.48 0.90 -8.78
CA VAL A 122 -8.64 0.02 -8.55
C VAL A 122 -9.82 0.41 -9.45
N LYS A 123 -10.09 1.72 -9.61
CA LYS A 123 -11.21 2.24 -10.41
C LYS A 123 -11.00 2.14 -11.92
N LYS A 124 -9.76 2.09 -12.43
CA LYS A 124 -9.49 2.09 -13.88
C LYS A 124 -10.05 0.82 -14.57
N PRO A 125 -10.70 0.92 -15.73
CA PRO A 125 -11.14 -0.24 -16.52
C PRO A 125 -9.94 -1.06 -17.00
N THR A 126 -10.12 -2.38 -17.08
CA THR A 126 -9.02 -3.34 -16.95
C THR A 126 -8.21 -3.56 -18.22
N LEU A 127 -6.87 -3.52 -18.11
CA LEU A 127 -5.93 -4.00 -19.13
C LEU A 127 -5.71 -5.53 -18.99
N PHE A 128 -6.80 -6.28 -18.75
CA PHE A 128 -6.84 -7.72 -18.37
C PHE A 128 -6.19 -8.70 -19.37
N LYS A 129 -5.72 -8.23 -20.53
CA LYS A 129 -5.22 -9.10 -21.59
C LYS A 129 -3.91 -9.82 -21.24
N ARG A 130 -3.10 -9.29 -20.33
CA ARG A 130 -1.77 -9.87 -20.02
C ARG A 130 -1.81 -11.04 -19.03
N PHE A 131 -2.72 -11.00 -18.04
CA PHE A 131 -2.77 -11.99 -16.96
C PHE A 131 -3.45 -13.30 -17.38
N VAL A 132 -4.52 -13.23 -18.18
CA VAL A 132 -5.18 -14.43 -18.75
C VAL A 132 -4.18 -15.27 -19.54
N ASN A 133 -3.26 -14.63 -20.25
CA ASN A 133 -2.23 -15.33 -21.03
C ASN A 133 -1.12 -15.95 -20.17
N LYS A 134 -0.82 -15.40 -18.98
CA LYS A 134 0.13 -16.01 -18.03
C LYS A 134 -0.52 -17.16 -17.25
N LEU A 135 -1.76 -17.01 -16.79
CA LEU A 135 -2.51 -18.09 -16.14
C LEU A 135 -2.74 -19.28 -17.06
N LYS A 136 -3.05 -19.07 -18.36
CA LYS A 136 -3.14 -20.14 -19.36
C LYS A 136 -1.83 -20.91 -19.56
N LYS A 137 -0.67 -20.29 -19.32
CA LYS A 137 0.62 -21.00 -19.38
C LYS A 137 0.87 -21.86 -18.14
N TRP A 138 0.31 -21.48 -16.99
CA TRP A 138 0.53 -22.15 -15.71
C TRP A 138 -0.49 -23.27 -15.47
N PHE A 139 -1.74 -23.03 -15.85
CA PHE A 139 -2.78 -24.05 -15.98
C PHE A 139 -2.81 -24.50 -17.45
N ARG A 140 -2.04 -25.54 -17.79
CA ARG A 140 -2.07 -26.19 -19.12
C ARG A 140 -3.52 -26.54 -19.49
N PHE A 141 -4.11 -25.70 -20.34
CA PHE A 141 -5.21 -26.00 -21.26
C PHE A 141 -4.71 -25.67 -22.66
#